data_AF-A0A2I1FX56-F1
#
_entry.id   AF-A0A2I1FX56-F1
#
_cell.length_a   1.000
_cell.length_b   1.000
_cell.length_c   1.000
_cell.angle_alpha   90.00
_cell.angle_beta   90.00
_cell.angle_gamma   90.00
#
_symmetry.space_group_name_H-M   'P 1'
#
loop_
_entity.id
_entity.type
_entity.pdbx_description
1 polymer ?
#
loop_
_entity_poly.entity_id
_entity_poly.type
_entity_poly.pdbx_seq_one_letter_code
_entity_poly.pdbx_strand_id
1 'polypeptide(L)' 'MAYDEGMCKDDPVLAAALWRNILVTEGSAHNMACLVKHVRHELQRLDHLSYESIIEGKIQFRKPEITL' A
#
# COMPACT_ATOMS: atom_id res chain seq x y z
N MET A 1 14.11 -4.37 -1.47
CA MET A 1 13.90 -5.83 -1.56
C MET A 1 12.56 -6.25 -0.96
N ALA A 2 12.30 -6.08 0.34
CA ALA A 2 11.04 -6.59 0.93
C ALA A 2 9.74 -5.92 0.43
N TYR A 3 9.77 -4.61 0.13
CA TYR A 3 8.60 -3.92 -0.43
C TYR A 3 8.35 -4.28 -1.89
N ASP A 4 9.40 -4.38 -2.71
CA ASP A 4 9.29 -4.75 -4.13
C ASP A 4 8.63 -6.12 -4.31
N GLU A 5 9.04 -7.09 -3.49
CA GLU A 5 8.43 -8.42 -3.47
C GLU A 5 7.00 -8.41 -2.93
N GLY A 6 6.71 -7.60 -1.90
CA GLY A 6 5.36 -7.44 -1.36
C GLY A 6 4.40 -6.77 -2.34
N MET A 7 4.88 -5.79 -3.11
CA MET A 7 4.10 -5.10 -4.13
C MET A 7 3.73 -6.04 -5.28
N CYS A 8 4.64 -6.91 -5.72
CA CYS A 8 4.44 -7.78 -6.88
C CYS A 8 3.79 -9.16 -6.59
N LYS A 9 3.75 -9.63 -5.33
CA LYS A 9 3.23 -10.97 -4.99
C LYS A 9 1.94 -10.90 -4.16
N ASP A 10 2.00 -11.35 -2.91
CA ASP A 10 0.84 -11.65 -2.08
C ASP A 10 0.78 -10.78 -0.83
N ASP A 11 -0.44 -10.57 -0.32
CA ASP A 11 -0.72 -9.79 0.88
C ASP A 11 0.07 -10.20 2.13
N PRO A 12 0.36 -11.49 2.41
CA PRO A 12 1.17 -11.87 3.56
C PRO A 12 2.61 -11.35 3.51
N VAL A 13 3.20 -11.29 2.32
CA VAL A 13 4.57 -10.77 2.13
C VAL A 13 4.59 -9.26 2.33
N LEU A 14 3.60 -8.56 1.76
CA LEU A 14 3.41 -7.13 1.95
C LEU A 14 3.15 -6.80 3.43
N ALA A 15 2.25 -7.52 4.08
CA ALA A 15 1.93 -7.35 5.50
C ALA A 15 3.18 -7.54 6.38
N ALA A 16 3.98 -8.57 6.12
CA ALA A 16 5.22 -8.81 6.86
C ALA A 16 6.25 -7.69 6.65
N ALA A 17 6.36 -7.16 5.44
CA ALA A 17 7.23 -6.01 5.16
C ALA A 17 6.74 -4.74 5.86
N LEU A 18 5.43 -4.46 5.83
CA LEU A 18 4.82 -3.32 6.51
C LEU A 18 4.96 -3.43 8.03
N TRP A 19 4.80 -4.63 8.60
CA TRP A 19 4.95 -4.87 10.04
C TRP A 19 6.34 -4.49 10.53
N ARG A 20 7.37 -5.01 9.84
CA ARG A 20 8.78 -4.82 10.22
C ARG A 20 9.28 -3.39 10.04
N ASN A 21 8.64 -2.60 9.20
CA ASN A 21 9.16 -1.29 8.83
C ASN A 21 8.32 -0.10 9.33
N ILE A 22 7.02 -0.30 9.59
CA ILE A 22 6.09 0.79 9.92
C ILE A 22 5.46 0.58 11.30
N LEU A 23 5.06 -0.65 11.65
CA LEU A 23 4.24 -0.94 12.83
C LEU A 23 4.98 -1.61 13.98
N VAL A 24 6.32 -1.53 13.99
CA VAL A 24 7.25 -2.31 14.84
C VAL A 24 6.89 -2.35 16.32
N THR A 25 6.25 -1.32 16.87
CA THR A 25 5.95 -1.22 18.31
C THR A 25 4.46 -1.11 18.67
N GLU A 26 3.58 -0.76 17.74
CA GLU A 26 2.18 -0.35 18.03
C GLU A 26 1.16 -0.95 17.03
N GLY A 27 1.57 -1.97 16.27
CA GLY A 27 0.71 -2.61 15.27
C GLY A 27 -0.42 -3.44 15.89
N SER A 28 -1.67 -3.14 15.54
CA SER A 28 -2.78 -4.08 15.70
C SER A 28 -3.04 -4.83 14.39
N ALA A 29 -3.64 -6.02 14.47
CA ALA A 29 -4.08 -6.76 13.28
C ALA A 29 -5.04 -5.91 12.40
N HIS A 30 -5.87 -5.08 13.04
CA HIS A 30 -6.74 -4.13 12.38
C HIS A 30 -5.95 -3.08 11.59
N ASN A 31 -4.97 -2.42 12.23
CA ASN A 31 -4.12 -1.43 11.58
C ASN A 31 -3.34 -2.05 10.41
N MET A 32 -2.88 -3.29 10.57
CA MET A 32 -2.21 -4.02 9.49
C MET A 32 -3.13 -4.27 8.30
N ALA A 33 -4.35 -4.75 8.54
CA ALA A 33 -5.33 -4.99 7.49
C ALA A 33 -5.69 -3.70 6.75
N CYS A 34 -5.93 -2.60 7.46
CA CYS A 34 -6.18 -1.28 6.87
C CYS A 34 -5.00 -0.80 6.01
N LEU A 35 -3.77 -0.99 6.48
CA LEU A 35 -2.56 -0.57 5.78
C LEU A 35 -2.32 -1.38 4.51
N VAL A 36 -2.46 -2.71 4.58
CA VAL A 36 -2.35 -3.59 3.42
C VAL A 36 -3.43 -3.26 2.38
N LYS A 37 -4.69 -3.12 2.81
CA LYS A 37 -5.82 -2.72 1.97
C LYS A 37 -5.54 -1.39 1.26
N HIS A 38 -5.05 -0.39 2.00
CA HIS A 38 -4.73 0.92 1.45
C HIS A 38 -3.61 0.85 0.41
N VAL A 39 -2.50 0.18 0.71
CA VAL A 39 -1.37 0.04 -0.22
C VAL A 39 -1.81 -0.67 -1.50
N ARG A 40 -2.60 -1.75 -1.40
CA ARG A 40 -3.15 -2.44 -2.57
C ARG A 40 -4.04 -1.56 -3.43
N HIS A 41 -4.91 -0.79 -2.80
CA HIS A 41 -5.81 0.09 -3.52
C HIS A 41 -5.05 1.21 -4.25
N GLU A 42 -4.01 1.76 -3.63
CA GLU A 42 -3.17 2.78 -4.27
C GLU A 42 -2.33 2.20 -5.42
N LEU A 43 -1.77 1.00 -5.28
CA LEU A 43 -1.08 0.31 -6.38
C LEU A 43 -2.01 0.06 -7.56
N GLN A 44 -3.21 -0.48 -7.31
CA GLN A 44 -4.21 -0.68 -8.35
C GLN A 44 -4.58 0.63 -9.03
N ARG A 45 -4.74 1.73 -8.28
CA ARG A 45 -5.02 3.04 -8.87
C ARG A 45 -3.87 3.53 -9.76
N LEU A 46 -2.63 3.37 -9.32
CA LEU A 46 -1.45 3.74 -10.10
C LEU A 46 -1.41 2.95 -11.42
N ASP A 47 -1.76 1.67 -11.40
CA ASP A 47 -1.84 0.83 -12.62
C ASP A 47 -2.91 1.32 -13.63
N HIS A 48 -3.94 2.00 -13.15
CA HIS A 48 -5.03 2.54 -13.99
C HIS A 48 -4.80 4.00 -14.40
N LEU A 49 -3.71 4.66 -13.97
CA LEU A 49 -3.41 6.03 -14.38
C LEU A 49 -2.92 6.06 -15.83
N SER A 50 -3.37 7.07 -16.57
CA SER A 50 -2.83 7.31 -17.91
C SER A 50 -1.39 7.80 -17.84
N TYR A 51 -0.60 7.45 -18.86
CA TYR A 51 0.77 7.90 -19.00
C TYR A 51 0.90 9.43 -18.98
N GLU A 52 -0.06 10.13 -19.59
CA GLU A 52 -0.15 11.59 -19.59
C GLU A 52 -0.30 12.15 -18.18
N SER A 53 -1.17 11.56 -17.35
CA SER A 53 -1.36 11.97 -15.95
C SER A 53 -0.08 11.80 -15.13
N ILE A 54 0.70 10.75 -15.43
CA ILE A 54 1.98 10.46 -14.77
C ILE A 54 3.03 11.51 -15.17
N ILE A 55 3.17 11.81 -16.47
CA ILE A 55 4.13 12.82 -16.96
C ILE A 55 3.81 14.21 -16.42
N GLU A 56 2.53 14.58 -16.38
CA GLU A 56 2.09 15.87 -15.87
C GLU A 56 2.20 15.97 -14.34
N GLY A 57 2.61 14.90 -13.66
CA GLY A 57 2.75 14.86 -12.20
C GLY A 57 1.41 14.95 -11.46
N LYS A 58 0.30 14.62 -12.13
CA LYS A 58 -1.06 14.66 -11.56
C LYS A 58 -1.36 13.40 -10.74
N ILE A 59 -0.45 13.04 -9.84
CA ILE A 59 -0.57 11.87 -8.96
C ILE A 59 -0.94 12.35 -7.55
N GLN A 60 -2.07 11.86 -7.03
CA GLN A 60 -2.49 12.13 -5.66
C GLN A 60 -2.88 10.83 -4.93
N PHE A 61 -2.18 10.59 -3.83
CA PHE A 61 -2.49 9.50 -2.91
C PHE A 61 -3.67 9.88 -2.03
N ARG A 62 -4.62 8.96 -1.86
CA ARG A 62 -5.80 9.20 -1.02
C ARG A 62 -5.46 8.99 0.45
N LYS A 63 -6.30 9.54 1.33
CA LYS A 63 -6.21 9.21 2.76
C LYS A 63 -6.65 7.76 2.98
N PRO A 64 -6.01 7.02 3.90
CA PRO A 64 -6.45 5.68 4.25
C PRO A 64 -7.89 5.69 4.78
N GLU A 65 -8.73 4.82 4.25
CA GLU A 65 -10.05 4.56 4.83
C GLU A 65 -9.86 3.58 5.99
N ILE A 66 -10.17 4.02 7.21
CA ILE A 66 -9.97 3.24 8.45
C ILE A 66 -11.15 2.28 8.69
N THR A 67 -12.02 2.08 7.69
CA THR A 67 -13.20 1.23 7.80
C THR A 67 -12.91 -0.11 7.13
N LEU A 68 -12.94 -1.19 7.92
CA LEU A 68 -12.77 -2.56 7.42
C LEU A 68 -14.00 -3.00 6.63
#